data_AF-C4PD77-F1
#
_entry.id   AF-C4PD77-F1
#
_cell.length_a   1.000
_cell.length_b   1.000
_cell.length_c   1.000
_cell.angle_alpha   90.00
_cell.angle_beta   90.00
_cell.angle_gamma   90.00
#
_symmetry.space_group_name_H-M   'P 1'
#
loop_
_entity.id
_entity.type
_entity.pdbx_description
1 polymer ?
#
loop_
_entity_poly.entity_id
_entity_poly.type
_entity_poly.pdbx_seq_one_letter_code
_entity_poly.pdbx_strand_id
1 'polypeptide(L)'
;YDWDVGNEAMADDNMMFRPDASPYRQSRHFKLCGDEFIAKAFEFAREADPDGLLFYNDYSTVDNGKRERIYNMVKKMRDAGVPIDGLGIQSH
;
A
#
# COMPACT_ATOMS: atom_id res chain seq x y z
N TYR A 1 -3.02 -12.31 15.82
CA TYR A 1 -1.69 -11.73 15.51
C TYR A 1 -1.85 -10.99 14.17
N ASP A 2 -0.94 -10.10 13.81
CA ASP A 2 -1.07 -9.17 12.68
C ASP A 2 0.07 -9.33 11.65
N TRP A 3 -0.18 -8.82 10.44
CA TRP A 3 0.76 -8.87 9.32
C TRP A 3 0.84 -7.52 8.62
N ASP A 4 2.07 -7.04 8.43
CA ASP A 4 2.38 -6.03 7.42
C ASP A 4 2.43 -6.71 6.05
N VAL A 5 1.27 -6.86 5.41
CA VAL A 5 1.13 -7.56 4.13
C VAL A 5 1.84 -6.78 3.00
N GLY A 6 1.75 -5.45 3.05
CA GLY A 6 2.49 -4.56 2.17
C GLY A 6 3.32 -3.58 2.99
N ASN A 7 4.61 -3.46 2.68
CA ASN A 7 5.52 -2.52 3.32
C ASN A 7 6.11 -1.55 2.30
N GLU A 8 6.02 -0.24 2.57
CA GLU A 8 6.76 0.84 1.88
C GLU A 8 6.58 0.87 0.36
N ALA A 9 5.40 0.47 -0.11
CA ALA A 9 5.10 0.37 -1.53
C ALA A 9 4.87 1.74 -2.21
N MET A 10 4.68 2.82 -1.44
CA MET A 10 4.55 4.16 -2.00
C MET A 10 5.90 4.80 -2.28
N ALA A 11 5.98 5.50 -3.42
CA ALA A 11 7.14 6.29 -3.77
C ALA A 11 7.25 7.54 -2.88
N ASP A 12 8.47 7.91 -2.53
CA ASP A 12 8.78 9.15 -1.79
C ASP A 12 8.80 10.39 -2.70
N ASP A 13 8.94 10.18 -4.01
CA ASP A 13 9.15 11.23 -5.00
C ASP A 13 8.11 12.38 -4.86
N ASN A 14 8.61 13.62 -4.97
CA ASN A 14 7.75 14.78 -5.11
C ASN A 14 7.12 14.79 -6.50
N MET A 15 5.95 14.15 -6.59
CA MET A 15 5.13 14.04 -7.80
C MET A 15 4.74 15.41 -8.39
N MET A 16 4.87 16.53 -7.65
CA MET A 16 4.60 17.87 -8.18
C MET A 16 5.51 18.23 -9.38
N PHE A 17 6.75 17.74 -9.40
CA PHE A 17 7.69 17.99 -10.50
C PHE A 17 7.70 16.88 -11.56
N ARG A 18 6.98 15.78 -11.31
CA ARG A 18 6.89 14.58 -12.15
C ARG A 18 5.45 14.03 -12.13
N PRO A 19 4.48 14.76 -12.73
CA PRO A 19 3.06 14.41 -12.64
C PRO A 19 2.70 13.10 -13.34
N ASP A 20 3.57 12.62 -14.22
CA ASP A 20 3.47 11.36 -14.96
C ASP A 20 4.15 10.19 -14.24
N ALA A 21 4.88 10.43 -13.15
CA ALA A 21 5.54 9.36 -12.40
C ALA A 21 4.53 8.49 -11.66
N SER A 22 4.85 7.20 -11.57
CA SER A 22 4.04 6.25 -10.82
C SER A 22 4.01 6.61 -9.32
N PRO A 23 2.84 6.56 -8.66
CA PRO A 23 2.76 6.77 -7.21
C PRO A 23 3.40 5.61 -6.42
N TYR A 24 3.66 4.48 -7.06
CA TYR A 24 4.24 3.29 -6.47
C TYR A 24 5.76 3.25 -6.63
N ARG A 25 6.43 2.70 -5.61
CA ARG A 25 7.84 2.35 -5.68
C ARG A 25 8.07 1.37 -6.82
N GLN A 26 9.12 1.60 -7.60
CA GLN A 26 9.52 0.78 -8.75
C GLN A 26 10.16 -0.56 -8.32
N SER A 27 9.50 -1.29 -7.41
CA SER A 27 9.88 -2.59 -6.90
C SER A 27 9.75 -3.66 -7.98
N ARG A 28 10.41 -4.81 -7.77
CA ARG A 28 10.29 -5.95 -8.70
C ARG A 28 8.83 -6.43 -8.83
N HIS A 29 8.10 -6.50 -7.71
CA HIS A 29 6.68 -6.90 -7.71
C HIS A 29 5.82 -5.94 -8.51
N PHE A 30 5.98 -4.63 -8.30
CA PHE A 30 5.25 -3.62 -9.06
C PHE A 30 5.55 -3.70 -10.56
N LYS A 31 6.82 -3.87 -10.94
CA LYS A 31 7.22 -4.00 -12.35
C LYS A 31 6.65 -5.25 -13.04
N LEU A 32 6.45 -6.33 -12.30
CA LEU A 32 5.93 -7.59 -12.83
C LEU A 32 4.40 -7.65 -12.84
N CYS A 33 3.75 -7.09 -11.82
CA CYS A 33 2.33 -7.31 -11.55
C CYS A 33 1.48 -6.03 -11.66
N GLY A 34 2.09 -4.86 -11.88
CA GLY A 34 1.37 -3.59 -11.95
C GLY A 34 0.87 -3.12 -10.58
N ASP A 35 -0.11 -2.22 -10.57
CA ASP A 35 -0.68 -1.61 -9.35
C ASP A 35 -1.52 -2.58 -8.52
N GLU A 36 -2.05 -3.64 -9.14
CA GLU A 36 -2.88 -4.65 -8.46
C GLU A 36 -2.10 -5.55 -7.50
N PHE A 37 -0.75 -5.54 -7.54
CA PHE A 37 0.05 -6.49 -6.77
C PHE A 37 -0.21 -6.42 -5.25
N ILE A 38 -0.48 -5.23 -4.72
CA ILE A 38 -0.77 -5.05 -3.29
C ILE A 38 -2.15 -5.62 -2.98
N ALA A 39 -3.17 -5.32 -3.79
CA ALA A 39 -4.50 -5.89 -3.61
C ALA A 39 -4.47 -7.43 -3.61
N LYS A 40 -3.75 -8.03 -4.57
CA LYS A 40 -3.57 -9.48 -4.64
C LYS A 40 -2.83 -10.05 -3.44
N ALA A 41 -1.83 -9.35 -2.91
CA ALA A 41 -1.15 -9.79 -1.69
C ALA A 41 -2.13 -9.86 -0.50
N PHE A 42 -3.04 -8.90 -0.36
CA PHE A 42 -4.06 -8.91 0.70
C PHE A 42 -5.12 -10.00 0.50
N GLU A 43 -5.59 -10.22 -0.73
CA GLU A 43 -6.49 -11.34 -1.04
C GLU A 43 -5.86 -12.68 -0.65
N PHE A 44 -4.62 -12.93 -1.08
CA PHE A 44 -3.90 -14.16 -0.76
C PHE A 44 -3.56 -14.28 0.73
N ALA A 45 -3.24 -13.18 1.40
CA ALA A 45 -2.98 -13.18 2.84
C ALA A 45 -4.25 -13.56 3.62
N ARG A 46 -5.43 -13.05 3.22
CA ARG A 46 -6.70 -13.44 3.84
C ARG A 46 -7.06 -14.91 3.58
N GLU A 47 -6.77 -15.42 2.39
CA GLU A 47 -6.95 -16.85 2.08
C GLU A 47 -6.05 -17.74 2.94
N ALA A 48 -4.82 -17.31 3.20
CA ALA A 48 -3.84 -18.05 3.98
C ALA A 48 -4.07 -17.96 5.51
N ASP A 49 -4.51 -16.81 6.00
CA ASP A 49 -4.79 -16.54 7.41
C ASP A 49 -6.11 -15.77 7.57
N PRO A 50 -7.26 -16.48 7.63
CA PRO A 50 -8.58 -15.87 7.72
C PRO A 50 -8.81 -15.01 8.96
N ASP A 51 -8.07 -15.24 10.04
CA ASP A 51 -8.27 -14.57 11.34
C ASP A 51 -7.19 -13.50 11.64
N GLY A 52 -6.08 -13.49 10.87
CA GLY A 52 -5.02 -12.50 10.98
C GLY A 52 -5.49 -11.09 10.64
N LEU A 53 -4.97 -10.08 11.35
CA LEU A 53 -5.20 -8.68 10.98
C LEU A 53 -4.20 -8.26 9.91
N LEU A 54 -4.69 -7.70 8.81
CA LEU A 54 -3.89 -7.38 7.63
C LEU A 54 -3.69 -5.87 7.49
N PHE A 55 -2.43 -5.43 7.56
CA PHE A 55 -2.03 -4.03 7.56
C PHE A 55 -1.20 -3.68 6.33
N TYR A 56 -1.38 -2.44 5.86
CA TYR A 56 -0.40 -1.77 5.00
C TYR A 56 0.46 -0.85 5.86
N ASN A 57 1.78 -0.99 5.80
CA ASN A 57 2.73 -0.25 6.62
C ASN A 57 3.65 0.64 5.79
N ASP A 58 3.87 1.88 6.23
CA ASP A 58 4.78 2.82 5.56
C ASP A 58 5.34 3.90 6.50
N TYR A 59 6.45 4.52 6.09
CA TYR A 59 7.09 5.68 6.74
C TYR A 59 6.76 7.00 6.05
N SER A 60 7.14 8.11 6.68
CA SER A 60 6.88 9.48 6.20
C SER A 60 5.39 9.73 5.90
N THR A 61 4.49 9.07 6.63
CA THR A 61 3.03 9.24 6.51
C THR A 61 2.56 10.62 6.97
N VAL A 62 3.42 11.40 7.61
CA VAL A 62 3.21 12.82 7.92
C VAL A 62 3.36 13.72 6.69
N ASP A 63 4.12 13.28 5.67
CA ASP A 63 4.23 14.00 4.40
C ASP A 63 2.87 14.02 3.70
N ASN A 64 2.38 15.21 3.35
CA ASN A 64 1.05 15.37 2.78
C ASN A 64 0.91 14.64 1.44
N GLY A 65 1.95 14.66 0.61
CA GLY A 65 1.91 14.04 -0.71
C GLY A 65 1.87 12.52 -0.62
N LYS A 66 2.75 11.93 0.20
CA LYS A 66 2.80 10.48 0.41
C LYS A 66 1.54 9.99 1.12
N ARG A 67 1.07 10.70 2.14
CA ARG A 67 -0.20 10.38 2.84
C ARG A 67 -1.38 10.33 1.88
N GLU A 68 -1.49 11.28 0.97
CA GLU A 68 -2.57 11.31 -0.02
C GLU A 68 -2.49 10.13 -0.99
N ARG A 69 -1.29 9.73 -1.42
CA ARG A 69 -1.11 8.53 -2.26
C ARG A 69 -1.51 7.25 -1.52
N ILE A 70 -1.08 7.10 -0.26
CA ILE A 70 -1.48 5.97 0.60
C ILE A 70 -2.99 5.94 0.77
N TYR A 71 -3.61 7.08 1.11
CA TYR A 71 -5.05 7.20 1.27
C TYR A 71 -5.80 6.74 0.02
N ASN A 72 -5.42 7.25 -1.16
CA ASN A 72 -6.08 6.90 -2.41
C ASN A 72 -5.92 5.42 -2.77
N MET A 73 -4.74 4.84 -2.54
CA MET A 73 -4.50 3.42 -2.75
C MET A 73 -5.39 2.56 -1.84
N VAL A 74 -5.40 2.84 -0.53
CA VAL A 74 -6.19 2.10 0.45
C VAL A 74 -7.68 2.27 0.21
N LYS A 75 -8.13 3.48 -0.14
CA LYS A 75 -9.52 3.75 -0.53
C LYS A 75 -9.92 2.91 -1.75
N LYS A 76 -9.12 2.91 -2.82
CA LYS A 76 -9.35 2.08 -4.01
C LYS A 76 -9.46 0.60 -3.66
N MET A 77 -8.56 0.09 -2.81
CA MET A 77 -8.59 -1.29 -2.33
C MET A 77 -9.86 -1.60 -1.55
N ARG A 78 -10.24 -0.76 -0.58
CA ARG A 78 -11.46 -0.95 0.22
C ARG A 78 -12.72 -0.89 -0.63
N ASP A 79 -12.80 0.05 -1.57
CA ASP A 79 -13.93 0.20 -2.50
C ASP A 79 -14.06 -1.02 -3.42
N ALA A 80 -12.95 -1.71 -3.73
CA ALA A 80 -12.92 -2.96 -4.48
C ALA A 80 -13.13 -4.24 -3.63
N GLY A 81 -13.34 -4.11 -2.31
CA GLY A 81 -13.57 -5.25 -1.42
C GLY A 81 -12.31 -5.99 -0.96
N VAL A 82 -11.13 -5.41 -1.14
CA VAL A 82 -9.85 -6.00 -0.68
C VAL A 82 -9.80 -6.02 0.85
N PRO A 83 -9.38 -7.13 1.48
CA PRO A 83 -9.45 -7.31 2.94
C PRO A 83 -8.31 -6.60 3.68
N ILE A 84 -8.37 -5.28 3.78
CA ILE A 84 -7.44 -4.47 4.58
C ILE A 84 -8.06 -4.05 5.91
N ASP A 85 -7.43 -4.42 7.02
CA ASP A 85 -7.95 -4.18 8.37
C ASP A 85 -7.38 -2.89 8.98
N GLY A 86 -6.18 -2.48 8.57
CA GLY A 86 -5.58 -1.27 9.13
C GLY A 86 -4.38 -0.71 8.38
N LEU A 87 -3.83 0.37 8.96
CA LEU A 87 -2.64 1.07 8.50
C LEU A 87 -1.58 1.11 9.59
N GLY A 88 -0.38 0.61 9.27
CA GLY A 88 0.82 0.76 10.08
C GLY A 88 1.50 2.09 9.80
N ILE A 89 1.69 2.90 10.85
CA ILE A 89 2.37 4.20 10.78
C ILE A 89 3.70 4.04 11.51
N GLN A 90 4.79 3.84 10.74
CA GLN A 90 6.13 3.58 11.33
C GLN A 90 6.61 4.69 12.27
N SER A 91 6.19 5.94 12.03
CA SER A 91 6.44 7.09 12.91
C SER A 91 7.93 7.45 13.09
N HIS A 92 8.71 7.26 12.03
CA HIS A 92 10.07 7.81 11.90
C HIS A 92 10.05 9.31 11.58
#